data_AF-X0X738-F1
#
_entry.id   AF-X0X738-F1
#
_cell.length_a   1.000
_cell.length_b   1.000
_cell.length_c   1.000
_cell.angle_alpha   90.00
_cell.angle_beta   90.00
_cell.angle_gamma   90.00
#
_symmetry.space_group_name_H-M   'P 1'
#
loop_
_entity.id
_entity.type
_entity.pdbx_description
1 polymer ?
#
loop_
_entity_poly.entity_id
_entity_poly.type
_entity_poly.pdbx_seq_one_letter_code
_entity_poly.pdbx_strand_id
1 'polypeptide(L)'
;GHTADDQAETVLMHLVRGSGLTGLAGMRPSSSWPFPGHEDLLLARPLLEVSRGETERYCQEEGLSPCLDVTNLLLGSLRNRIRHQLLPLLRSYNPKIESALLRLAAATASDLAYLEETAGVFWHALAVKDKGSVGFRRSELTALSPAIRNRLLQAACQQLLADARQIEAVHIRSMVEALAKPASSCLSLPGGLAFAVDGESVRLTLGREAAARVRPIPETPLAVPGRTTLAGWLVEAEVLPAQG
;
A
#
# COMPACT_ATOMS: atom_id res chain seq x y z
N GLY A 1 24.72 -11.94 1.88
CA GLY A 1 23.62 -11.30 1.12
C GLY A 1 22.35 -12.10 1.31
N HIS A 2 21.20 -11.61 0.83
CA HIS A 2 19.94 -12.38 0.90
C HIS A 2 19.99 -13.60 -0.02
N THR A 3 19.56 -14.74 0.50
CA THR A 3 19.51 -16.06 -0.15
C THR A 3 18.08 -16.48 -0.51
N ALA A 4 17.95 -17.62 -1.20
CA ALA A 4 16.65 -18.25 -1.48
C ALA A 4 15.90 -18.62 -0.19
N ASP A 5 16.59 -19.02 0.87
CA ASP A 5 15.99 -19.28 2.18
C ASP A 5 15.42 -18.00 2.82
N ASP A 6 16.16 -16.89 2.76
CA ASP A 6 15.68 -15.58 3.24
C ASP A 6 14.45 -15.10 2.45
N GLN A 7 14.38 -15.46 1.17
CA GLN A 7 13.22 -15.19 0.32
C GLN A 7 12.00 -15.97 0.79
N ALA A 8 12.13 -17.28 1.05
CA ALA A 8 11.04 -18.11 1.57
C ALA A 8 10.53 -17.60 2.93
N GLU A 9 11.45 -17.22 3.84
CA GLU A 9 11.09 -16.59 5.11
C GLU A 9 10.30 -15.29 4.92
N THR A 10 10.74 -14.44 3.99
CA THR A 10 10.10 -13.15 3.71
C THR A 10 8.69 -13.34 3.17
N VAL A 11 8.47 -14.30 2.27
CA VAL A 11 7.14 -14.64 1.75
C VAL A 11 6.22 -15.09 2.89
N LEU A 12 6.69 -15.96 3.78
CA LEU A 12 5.89 -16.37 4.95
C LEU A 12 5.62 -15.22 5.92
N MET A 13 6.58 -14.32 6.15
CA MET A 13 6.35 -13.12 6.96
C MET A 13 5.23 -12.27 6.38
N HIS A 14 5.22 -12.06 5.06
CA HIS A 14 4.17 -11.31 4.38
C HIS A 14 2.82 -12.02 4.42
N LEU A 15 2.80 -13.34 4.26
CA LEU A 15 1.60 -14.15 4.37
C LEU A 15 0.97 -14.03 5.77
N VAL A 16 1.76 -14.23 6.83
CA VAL A 16 1.28 -14.15 8.22
C VAL A 16 0.78 -12.74 8.57
N ARG A 17 1.37 -11.70 7.98
CA ARG A 17 0.91 -10.30 8.14
C ARG A 17 -0.35 -9.96 7.35
N GLY A 18 -0.82 -10.83 6.44
CA GLY A 18 -1.95 -10.54 5.56
C GLY A 18 -1.61 -9.56 4.43
N SER A 19 -0.39 -9.62 3.90
CA SER A 19 0.04 -8.76 2.79
C SER A 19 -0.61 -9.18 1.46
N GLY A 20 -0.81 -8.22 0.56
CA GLY A 20 -1.28 -8.49 -0.80
C GLY A 20 -0.21 -9.08 -1.71
N LEU A 21 -0.51 -9.14 -3.02
CA LEU A 21 0.37 -9.73 -4.04
C LEU A 21 1.80 -9.17 -4.03
N THR A 22 1.97 -7.87 -3.77
CA THR A 22 3.30 -7.24 -3.66
C THR A 22 4.15 -7.85 -2.56
N GLY A 23 3.57 -8.22 -1.41
CA GLY A 23 4.29 -8.90 -0.34
C GLY A 23 4.57 -10.37 -0.68
N LEU A 24 3.61 -11.05 -1.30
CA LEU A 24 3.73 -12.45 -1.70
C LEU A 24 4.77 -12.68 -2.82
N ALA A 25 4.99 -11.68 -3.68
CA ALA A 25 6.07 -11.68 -4.67
C ALA A 25 7.49 -11.73 -4.04
N GLY A 26 7.62 -11.47 -2.73
CA GLY A 26 8.89 -11.51 -2.01
C GLY A 26 9.83 -10.36 -2.37
N MET A 27 11.13 -10.55 -2.12
CA MET A 27 12.16 -9.58 -2.50
C MET A 27 12.41 -9.62 -4.01
N ARG A 28 12.72 -8.47 -4.60
CA ARG A 28 13.19 -8.36 -5.99
C ARG A 28 14.73 -8.48 -6.06
N PRO A 29 15.30 -9.02 -7.16
CA PRO A 29 16.76 -9.10 -7.34
C PRO A 29 17.45 -7.74 -7.24
N SER A 30 16.77 -6.67 -7.67
CA SER A 30 17.16 -5.29 -7.45
C SER A 30 15.96 -4.47 -6.98
N SER A 31 16.22 -3.50 -6.10
CA SER A 31 15.21 -2.53 -5.64
C SER A 31 15.89 -1.21 -5.30
N SER A 32 15.14 -0.10 -5.27
CA SER A 32 15.63 1.15 -4.69
C SER A 32 16.08 0.94 -3.25
N TRP A 33 17.02 1.77 -2.81
CA TRP A 33 17.50 1.76 -1.44
C TRP A 33 16.36 2.02 -0.44
N PRO A 34 16.24 1.23 0.63
CA PRO A 34 15.08 1.28 1.51
C PRO A 34 15.08 2.45 2.50
N PHE A 35 16.20 3.18 2.62
CA PHE A 35 16.33 4.30 3.55
C PHE A 35 16.21 5.65 2.83
N PRO A 36 15.47 6.62 3.40
CA PRO A 36 15.32 7.96 2.81
C PRO A 36 16.67 8.66 2.59
N GLY A 37 16.74 9.54 1.59
CA GLY A 37 17.93 10.36 1.30
C GLY A 37 18.99 9.68 0.42
N HIS A 38 18.66 8.51 -0.13
CA HIS A 38 19.51 7.72 -1.02
C HIS A 38 18.68 7.07 -2.14
N GLU A 39 17.67 7.79 -2.65
CA GLU A 39 16.74 7.26 -3.65
C GLU A 39 17.42 6.89 -4.99
N ASP A 40 18.61 7.42 -5.22
CA ASP A 40 19.51 7.17 -6.34
C ASP A 40 20.29 5.84 -6.22
N LEU A 41 20.33 5.23 -5.03
CA LEU A 41 21.01 3.97 -4.81
C LEU A 41 20.12 2.75 -5.10
N LEU A 42 20.74 1.70 -5.65
CA LEU A 42 20.12 0.40 -5.90
C LEU A 42 20.66 -0.66 -4.94
N LEU A 43 19.76 -1.38 -4.29
CA LEU A 43 20.07 -2.56 -3.49
C LEU A 43 19.98 -3.82 -4.36
N ALA A 44 21.15 -4.38 -4.70
CA ALA A 44 21.27 -5.64 -5.43
C ALA A 44 21.30 -6.85 -4.48
N ARG A 45 20.64 -7.94 -4.89
CA ARG A 45 20.57 -9.22 -4.17
C ARG A 45 21.00 -10.37 -5.10
N PRO A 46 22.30 -10.49 -5.43
CA PRO A 46 22.77 -11.46 -6.42
C PRO A 46 22.61 -12.92 -5.99
N LEU A 47 22.49 -13.19 -4.68
CA LEU A 47 22.39 -14.55 -4.13
C LEU A 47 20.94 -15.00 -3.93
N LEU A 48 19.94 -14.25 -4.42
CA LEU A 48 18.53 -14.49 -4.09
C LEU A 48 18.00 -15.84 -4.61
N GLU A 49 18.67 -16.42 -5.61
CA GLU A 49 18.37 -17.74 -6.17
C GLU A 49 19.27 -18.85 -5.61
N VAL A 50 20.27 -18.50 -4.79
CA VAL A 50 21.22 -19.43 -4.18
C VAL A 50 20.69 -19.84 -2.81
N SER A 51 20.63 -21.14 -2.55
CA SER A 51 20.23 -21.68 -1.25
C SER A 51 21.33 -21.49 -0.21
N ARG A 52 20.94 -21.51 1.06
CA ARG A 52 21.88 -21.46 2.17
C ARG A 52 22.86 -22.63 2.13
N GLY A 53 22.40 -23.84 1.81
CA GLY A 53 23.26 -25.01 1.68
C GLY A 53 24.33 -24.86 0.58
N GLU A 54 24.00 -24.19 -0.52
CA GLU A 54 24.99 -23.88 -1.56
C GLU A 54 26.02 -22.86 -1.08
N THR A 55 25.59 -21.82 -0.35
CA THR A 55 26.54 -20.85 0.22
C THR A 55 27.47 -21.48 1.26
N GLU A 56 26.95 -22.37 2.11
CA GLU A 56 27.73 -23.07 3.12
C GLU A 56 28.75 -24.02 2.49
N ARG A 57 28.33 -24.76 1.44
CA ARG A 57 29.23 -25.61 0.65
C ARG A 57 30.34 -24.79 -0.02
N TYR A 58 30.00 -23.66 -0.65
CA TYR A 58 30.98 -22.79 -1.28
C TYR A 58 32.01 -22.28 -0.26
N CYS A 59 31.57 -21.86 0.93
CA CYS A 59 32.49 -21.45 1.99
C CYS A 59 33.42 -22.59 2.42
N GLN A 60 32.91 -23.83 2.52
CA GLN A 60 33.74 -24.99 2.85
C GLN A 60 34.78 -25.29 1.77
N GLU A 61 34.38 -25.27 0.50
CA GLU A 61 35.25 -25.51 -0.66
C GLU A 61 36.38 -24.48 -0.75
N GLU A 62 36.08 -23.21 -0.42
CA GLU A 62 37.04 -22.10 -0.43
C GLU A 62 37.78 -21.89 0.91
N GLY A 63 37.54 -22.73 1.91
CA GLY A 63 38.17 -22.60 3.24
C GLY A 63 37.78 -21.34 4.01
N LEU A 64 36.61 -20.76 3.71
CA LEU A 64 36.07 -19.56 4.36
C LEU A 64 35.29 -19.94 5.62
N SER A 65 35.52 -19.20 6.72
CA SER A 65 34.77 -19.35 7.97
C SER A 65 33.81 -18.17 8.18
N PRO A 66 32.50 -18.36 7.99
CA PRO A 66 31.51 -17.29 8.23
C PRO A 66 31.50 -16.86 9.71
N CYS A 67 31.31 -15.57 9.95
CA CYS A 67 31.10 -15.05 11.30
C CYS A 67 29.75 -15.56 11.85
N LEU A 68 29.76 -16.14 13.05
CA LEU A 68 28.55 -16.59 13.74
C LEU A 68 27.97 -15.45 14.58
N ASP A 69 26.83 -14.92 14.14
CA ASP A 69 26.05 -13.98 14.93
C ASP A 69 25.02 -14.71 15.80
N VAL A 70 25.26 -14.70 17.12
CA VAL A 70 24.45 -15.38 18.14
C VAL A 70 23.01 -14.85 18.18
N THR A 71 22.78 -13.60 17.77
CA THR A 71 21.43 -13.02 17.77
C THR A 71 20.49 -13.72 16.78
N ASN A 72 21.04 -14.36 15.74
CA ASN A 72 20.26 -15.17 14.79
C ASN A 72 19.67 -16.44 15.40
N LEU A 73 20.16 -16.85 16.59
CA LEU A 73 19.65 -18.00 17.34
C LEU A 73 18.51 -17.59 18.30
N LEU A 74 18.32 -16.30 18.55
CA LEU A 74 17.31 -15.80 19.49
C LEU A 74 15.93 -15.73 18.83
N LEU A 75 14.89 -16.19 19.54
CA LEU A 75 13.51 -16.19 19.04
C LEU A 75 12.75 -14.86 19.19
N GLY A 76 13.46 -13.77 19.50
CA GLY A 76 12.84 -12.46 19.74
C GLY A 76 12.23 -11.84 18.48
N SER A 77 12.79 -12.10 17.30
CA SER A 77 12.28 -11.55 16.04
C SER A 77 11.28 -12.49 15.37
N LEU A 78 10.28 -11.93 14.66
CA LEU A 78 9.34 -12.73 13.86
C LEU A 78 10.07 -13.60 12.83
N ARG A 79 11.11 -13.05 12.20
CA ARG A 79 11.92 -13.79 11.21
C ARG A 79 12.56 -15.04 11.84
N ASN A 80 13.17 -14.90 13.01
CA ASN A 80 13.81 -16.03 13.70
C ASN A 80 12.79 -17.08 14.15
N ARG A 81 11.59 -16.68 14.59
CA ARG A 81 10.51 -17.62 14.86
C ARG A 81 10.05 -18.36 13.61
N ILE A 82 9.94 -17.69 12.47
CA ILE A 82 9.61 -18.35 11.21
C ILE A 82 10.70 -19.35 10.82
N ARG A 83 11.97 -18.94 10.87
CA ARG A 83 13.13 -19.78 10.55
C ARG A 83 13.24 -21.02 11.43
N HIS A 84 13.12 -20.87 12.75
CA HIS A 84 13.43 -21.92 13.71
C HIS A 84 12.22 -22.72 14.19
N GLN A 85 11.00 -22.23 13.98
CA GLN A 85 9.78 -22.92 14.44
C GLN A 85 8.84 -23.23 13.28
N LEU A 86 8.42 -22.22 12.52
CA LEU A 86 7.37 -22.40 11.51
C LEU A 86 7.86 -23.19 10.29
N LEU A 87 9.00 -22.84 9.70
CA LEU A 87 9.55 -23.56 8.54
C LEU A 87 9.80 -25.05 8.85
N PRO A 88 10.47 -25.41 9.97
CA PRO A 88 10.60 -26.81 10.38
C PRO A 88 9.27 -27.53 10.51
N LEU A 89 8.25 -26.89 11.10
CA LEU A 89 6.91 -27.46 11.19
C LEU A 89 6.30 -27.67 9.80
N LEU A 90 6.40 -26.69 8.90
CA LEU A 90 5.87 -26.80 7.54
C LEU A 90 6.59 -27.89 6.72
N ARG A 91 7.89 -28.11 6.97
CA ARG A 91 8.65 -29.22 6.35
C ARG A 91 8.07 -30.60 6.69
N SER A 92 7.42 -30.75 7.85
CA SER A 92 6.73 -32.01 8.21
C SER A 92 5.51 -32.30 7.31
N TYR A 93 4.88 -31.26 6.75
CA TYR A 93 3.80 -31.40 5.77
C TYR A 93 4.32 -31.49 4.34
N ASN A 94 5.35 -30.71 4.02
CA ASN A 94 5.97 -30.66 2.70
C ASN A 94 7.49 -30.47 2.85
N PRO A 95 8.30 -31.54 2.66
CA PRO A 95 9.76 -31.45 2.75
C PRO A 95 10.41 -30.46 1.78
N LYS A 96 9.68 -30.00 0.74
CA LYS A 96 10.12 -29.01 -0.24
C LYS A 96 9.36 -27.67 -0.10
N ILE A 97 8.96 -27.30 1.11
CA ILE A 97 8.14 -26.10 1.36
C ILE A 97 8.82 -24.82 0.88
N GLU A 98 10.12 -24.65 1.09
CA GLU A 98 10.88 -23.48 0.64
C GLU A 98 10.80 -23.35 -0.88
N SER A 99 11.06 -24.43 -1.61
CA SER A 99 10.92 -24.45 -3.07
C SER A 99 9.48 -24.14 -3.51
N ALA A 100 8.47 -24.62 -2.78
CA ALA A 100 7.07 -24.29 -3.07
C ALA A 100 6.75 -22.80 -2.85
N LEU A 101 7.27 -22.20 -1.77
CA LEU A 101 7.14 -20.77 -1.48
C LEU A 101 7.86 -19.91 -2.53
N LEU A 102 9.05 -20.33 -2.98
CA LEU A 102 9.78 -19.65 -4.04
C LEU A 102 9.03 -19.70 -5.37
N ARG A 103 8.44 -20.85 -5.74
CA ARG A 103 7.59 -20.95 -6.94
C ARG A 103 6.35 -20.06 -6.84
N LEU A 104 5.71 -20.02 -5.67
CA LEU A 104 4.58 -19.12 -5.42
C LEU A 104 4.99 -17.65 -5.60
N ALA A 105 6.13 -17.26 -5.03
CA ALA A 105 6.65 -15.91 -5.13
C ALA A 105 6.96 -15.53 -6.58
N ALA A 106 7.61 -16.41 -7.34
CA ALA A 106 7.92 -16.20 -8.75
C ALA A 106 6.67 -16.06 -9.62
N ALA A 107 5.68 -16.95 -9.45
CA ALA A 107 4.41 -16.86 -10.17
C ALA A 107 3.68 -15.55 -9.83
N THR A 108 3.61 -15.21 -8.53
CA THR A 108 2.98 -13.96 -8.08
C THR A 108 3.70 -12.73 -8.63
N ALA A 109 5.04 -12.76 -8.70
CA ALA A 109 5.83 -11.67 -9.25
C ALA A 109 5.57 -11.45 -10.75
N SER A 110 5.44 -12.54 -11.52
CA SER A 110 5.09 -12.48 -12.95
C SER A 110 3.69 -11.87 -13.16
N ASP A 111 2.69 -12.35 -12.41
CA ASP A 111 1.32 -11.84 -12.50
C ASP A 111 1.23 -10.38 -12.06
N LEU A 112 1.97 -10.02 -11.01
CA LEU A 112 2.08 -8.65 -10.53
C LEU A 112 2.70 -7.73 -11.59
N ALA A 113 3.75 -8.18 -12.29
CA ALA A 113 4.39 -7.40 -13.36
C ALA A 113 3.41 -7.11 -14.50
N TYR A 114 2.64 -8.11 -14.94
CA TYR A 114 1.61 -7.92 -15.96
C TYR A 114 0.51 -6.92 -15.52
N LEU A 115 0.07 -7.01 -14.26
CA LEU A 115 -0.90 -6.06 -13.71
C LEU A 115 -0.33 -4.64 -13.59
N GLU A 116 0.94 -4.49 -13.24
CA GLU A 116 1.65 -3.20 -13.19
C GLU A 116 1.79 -2.60 -14.59
N GLU A 117 2.16 -3.39 -15.59
CA GLU A 117 2.24 -2.98 -16.99
C GLU A 117 0.87 -2.54 -17.52
N THR A 118 -0.16 -3.35 -17.31
CA THR A 118 -1.53 -3.06 -17.73
C THR A 118 -2.05 -1.78 -17.06
N ALA A 119 -1.83 -1.63 -15.75
CA ALA A 119 -2.17 -0.42 -15.03
C ALA A 119 -1.41 0.80 -15.57
N GLY A 120 -0.15 0.62 -15.98
CA GLY A 120 0.64 1.64 -16.67
C GLY A 120 -0.03 2.13 -17.95
N VAL A 121 -0.52 1.24 -18.81
CA VAL A 121 -1.25 1.62 -20.04
C VAL A 121 -2.47 2.49 -19.72
N PHE A 122 -3.32 2.04 -18.79
CA PHE A 122 -4.51 2.80 -18.38
C PHE A 122 -4.15 4.13 -17.70
N TRP A 123 -3.07 4.16 -16.91
CA TRP A 123 -2.58 5.37 -16.29
C TRP A 123 -2.23 6.44 -17.34
N HIS A 124 -1.50 6.06 -18.40
CA HIS A 124 -1.13 7.01 -19.47
C HIS A 124 -2.35 7.49 -20.27
N ALA A 125 -3.37 6.65 -20.43
CA ALA A 125 -4.58 7.00 -21.16
C ALA A 125 -5.58 7.85 -20.35
N LEU A 126 -5.68 7.61 -19.03
CA LEU A 126 -6.80 8.10 -18.21
C LEU A 126 -6.39 9.13 -17.14
N ALA A 127 -5.13 9.13 -16.69
CA ALA A 127 -4.70 10.02 -15.61
C ALA A 127 -4.43 11.43 -16.14
N VAL A 128 -5.12 12.42 -15.58
CA VAL A 128 -4.87 13.84 -15.81
C VAL A 128 -4.07 14.38 -14.64
N LYS A 129 -2.84 14.85 -14.90
CA LYS A 129 -1.93 15.36 -13.88
C LYS A 129 -1.93 16.89 -13.90
N ASP A 130 -1.97 17.49 -12.72
CA ASP A 130 -1.79 18.93 -12.51
C ASP A 130 -0.90 19.16 -11.26
N LYS A 131 -0.44 20.38 -11.03
CA LYS A 131 0.44 20.69 -9.89
C LYS A 131 -0.23 20.27 -8.57
N GLY A 132 0.32 19.23 -7.93
CA GLY A 132 -0.19 18.72 -6.66
C GLY A 132 -1.51 17.94 -6.75
N SER A 133 -1.96 17.56 -7.95
CA SER A 133 -3.17 16.74 -8.11
C SER A 133 -3.13 15.72 -9.24
N VAL A 134 -3.87 14.63 -9.05
CA VAL A 134 -4.10 13.58 -10.06
C VAL A 134 -5.60 13.36 -10.18
N GLY A 135 -6.14 13.47 -11.39
CA GLY A 135 -7.55 13.31 -11.67
C GLY A 135 -7.85 12.21 -12.68
N PHE A 136 -9.09 11.73 -12.65
CA PHE A 136 -9.66 10.76 -13.58
C PHE A 136 -11.11 11.14 -13.90
N ARG A 137 -11.62 10.75 -15.07
CA ARG A 137 -13.08 10.71 -15.26
C ARG A 137 -13.64 9.54 -14.47
N ARG A 138 -14.71 9.81 -13.73
CA ARG A 138 -15.38 8.86 -12.85
C ARG A 138 -15.85 7.64 -13.61
N SER A 139 -16.54 7.84 -14.74
CA SER A 139 -17.08 6.77 -15.59
C SER A 139 -15.98 5.83 -16.08
N GLU A 140 -14.88 6.38 -16.60
CA GLU A 140 -13.71 5.63 -17.07
C GLU A 140 -13.08 4.83 -15.92
N LEU A 141 -12.87 5.45 -14.76
CA LEU A 141 -12.28 4.77 -13.60
C LEU A 141 -13.19 3.66 -13.04
N THR A 142 -14.52 3.87 -13.03
CA THR A 142 -15.49 2.86 -12.58
C THR A 142 -15.65 1.69 -13.55
N ALA A 143 -15.46 1.91 -14.85
CA ALA A 143 -15.55 0.88 -15.88
C ALA A 143 -14.37 -0.11 -15.83
N LEU A 144 -13.25 0.27 -15.22
CA LEU A 144 -12.10 -0.62 -15.04
C LEU A 144 -12.40 -1.77 -14.08
N SER A 145 -11.70 -2.88 -14.30
CA SER A 145 -11.69 -3.98 -13.34
C SER A 145 -11.20 -3.50 -11.96
N PRO A 146 -11.69 -4.08 -10.85
CA PRO A 146 -11.26 -3.67 -9.52
C PRO A 146 -9.74 -3.72 -9.32
N ALA A 147 -9.06 -4.71 -9.91
CA ALA A 147 -7.61 -4.86 -9.81
C ALA A 147 -6.86 -3.66 -10.43
N ILE A 148 -7.26 -3.22 -11.62
CA ILE A 148 -6.63 -2.08 -12.31
C ILE A 148 -7.02 -0.77 -11.64
N ARG A 149 -8.31 -0.58 -11.31
CA ARG A 149 -8.80 0.63 -10.61
C ARG A 149 -8.02 0.88 -9.31
N ASN A 150 -7.87 -0.15 -8.48
CA ASN A 150 -7.17 -0.03 -7.20
C ASN A 150 -5.69 0.35 -7.38
N ARG A 151 -5.04 -0.17 -8.43
CA ARG A 151 -3.66 0.18 -8.77
C ARG A 151 -3.52 1.62 -9.26
N LEU A 152 -4.46 2.11 -10.07
CA LEU A 152 -4.48 3.51 -10.49
C LEU A 152 -4.64 4.45 -9.29
N LEU A 153 -5.53 4.12 -8.35
CA LEU A 153 -5.70 4.90 -7.11
C LEU A 153 -4.43 4.88 -6.26
N GLN A 154 -3.77 3.73 -6.13
CA GLN A 154 -2.51 3.61 -5.39
C GLN A 154 -1.38 4.39 -6.08
N ALA A 155 -1.27 4.31 -7.40
CA ALA A 155 -0.30 5.08 -8.19
C ALA A 155 -0.54 6.59 -8.08
N ALA A 156 -1.80 7.03 -8.02
CA ALA A 156 -2.16 8.43 -7.77
C ALA A 156 -1.69 8.90 -6.39
N CYS A 157 -1.84 8.07 -5.36
CA CYS A 157 -1.30 8.37 -4.04
C CYS A 157 0.23 8.45 -4.06
N GLN A 158 0.90 7.49 -4.71
CA GLN A 158 2.37 7.44 -4.83
C GLN A 158 2.97 8.62 -5.61
N GLN A 159 2.25 9.12 -6.62
CA GLN A 159 2.66 10.27 -7.41
C GLN A 159 2.63 11.57 -6.59
N LEU A 160 1.77 11.64 -5.56
CA LEU A 160 1.55 12.84 -4.76
C LEU A 160 2.30 12.80 -3.43
N LEU A 161 2.35 11.66 -2.76
CA LEU A 161 2.98 11.52 -1.45
C LEU A 161 4.47 11.16 -1.56
N ALA A 162 5.31 11.84 -0.76
CA ALA A 162 6.71 11.46 -0.59
C ALA A 162 6.84 10.09 0.11
N ASP A 163 5.96 9.77 1.07
CA ASP A 163 5.88 8.46 1.70
C ASP A 163 4.49 7.85 1.55
N ALA A 164 4.30 7.13 0.45
CA ALA A 164 3.05 6.44 0.15
C ALA A 164 2.80 5.19 1.02
N ARG A 165 3.73 4.77 1.90
CA ARG A 165 3.52 3.61 2.80
C ARG A 165 2.42 3.85 3.82
N GLN A 166 2.04 5.11 4.04
CA GLN A 166 0.91 5.50 4.88
C GLN A 166 -0.44 5.11 4.28
N ILE A 167 -0.49 4.80 2.97
CA ILE A 167 -1.72 4.43 2.28
C ILE A 167 -1.92 2.91 2.32
N GLU A 168 -2.66 2.48 3.32
CA GLU A 168 -3.12 1.09 3.47
C GLU A 168 -4.34 0.73 2.61
N ALA A 169 -4.64 -0.57 2.53
CA ALA A 169 -5.76 -1.12 1.77
C ALA A 169 -7.14 -0.58 2.20
N VAL A 170 -7.30 -0.18 3.47
CA VAL A 170 -8.54 0.45 3.97
C VAL A 170 -8.82 1.79 3.30
N HIS A 171 -7.77 2.56 2.98
CA HIS A 171 -7.88 3.85 2.30
C HIS A 171 -8.31 3.66 0.84
N ILE A 172 -7.72 2.68 0.15
CA ILE A 172 -8.12 2.33 -1.22
C ILE A 172 -9.59 1.90 -1.26
N ARG A 173 -10.01 1.07 -0.29
CA ARG A 173 -11.41 0.65 -0.16
C ARG A 173 -12.35 1.84 0.06
N SER A 174 -11.98 2.76 0.94
CA SER A 174 -12.77 3.96 1.22
C SER A 174 -12.95 4.83 -0.03
N MET A 175 -11.90 4.99 -0.84
CA MET A 175 -11.99 5.69 -2.13
C MET A 175 -12.93 4.99 -3.10
N VAL A 176 -12.85 3.65 -3.20
CA VAL A 176 -13.76 2.86 -4.06
C VAL A 176 -15.21 2.96 -3.61
N GLU A 177 -15.47 2.95 -2.30
CA GLU A 177 -16.80 3.16 -1.74
C GLU A 177 -17.34 4.57 -2.05
N ALA A 178 -16.50 5.60 -1.98
CA ALA A 178 -16.88 6.95 -2.39
C ALA A 178 -17.20 7.05 -3.89
N LEU A 179 -16.48 6.32 -4.76
CA LEU A 179 -16.78 6.24 -6.19
C LEU A 179 -18.16 5.65 -6.49
N ALA A 180 -18.72 4.82 -5.60
CA ALA A 180 -20.03 4.21 -5.77
C ALA A 180 -21.18 5.14 -5.34
N LYS A 181 -20.92 6.18 -4.54
CA LYS A 181 -21.96 7.07 -4.00
C LYS A 181 -22.42 8.09 -5.05
N PRO A 182 -23.72 8.30 -5.27
CA PRO A 182 -24.21 9.22 -6.30
C PRO A 182 -23.88 10.69 -6.01
N ALA A 183 -23.78 11.07 -4.74
CA ALA A 183 -23.43 12.42 -4.33
C ALA A 183 -21.93 12.70 -4.41
N SER A 184 -21.58 13.98 -4.63
CA SER A 184 -20.21 14.44 -4.46
C SER A 184 -19.73 14.14 -3.03
N SER A 185 -18.48 13.71 -2.90
CA SER A 185 -17.90 13.34 -1.62
C SER A 185 -16.43 13.73 -1.56
N CYS A 186 -15.93 14.00 -0.36
CA CYS A 186 -14.53 14.28 -0.10
C CYS A 186 -14.07 13.44 1.08
N LEU A 187 -12.95 12.74 0.92
CA LEU A 187 -12.31 11.93 1.94
C LEU A 187 -10.96 12.54 2.28
N SER A 188 -10.67 12.68 3.56
CA SER A 188 -9.32 12.96 4.03
C SER A 188 -8.55 11.65 4.16
N LEU A 189 -7.34 11.61 3.63
CA LEU A 189 -6.45 10.47 3.60
C LEU A 189 -5.13 10.82 4.32
N PRO A 190 -4.34 9.81 4.76
CA PRO A 190 -3.05 10.05 5.38
C PRO A 190 -2.10 10.91 4.55
N GLY A 191 -1.17 11.59 5.22
CA GLY A 191 -0.18 12.45 4.56
C GLY A 191 -0.76 13.75 3.99
N GLY A 192 -1.94 14.20 4.43
CA GLY A 192 -2.57 15.43 3.93
C GLY A 192 -3.14 15.30 2.52
N LEU A 193 -3.34 14.06 2.07
CA LEU A 193 -3.98 13.74 0.81
C LEU A 193 -5.51 13.84 0.97
N ALA A 194 -6.19 14.28 -0.08
CA ALA A 194 -7.65 14.22 -0.12
C ALA A 194 -8.12 13.59 -1.43
N PHE A 195 -9.23 12.88 -1.35
CA PHE A 195 -9.89 12.25 -2.47
C PHE A 195 -11.28 12.86 -2.63
N ALA A 196 -11.51 13.58 -3.72
CA ALA A 196 -12.78 14.21 -4.04
C ALA A 196 -13.43 13.55 -5.26
N VAL A 197 -14.73 13.33 -5.16
CA VAL A 197 -15.60 12.92 -6.28
C VAL A 197 -16.56 14.07 -6.54
N ASP A 198 -16.54 14.63 -7.75
CA ASP A 198 -17.41 15.73 -8.17
C ASP A 198 -18.06 15.41 -9.51
N GLY A 199 -19.34 15.03 -9.46
CA GLY A 199 -20.13 14.61 -10.63
C GLY A 199 -19.41 13.53 -11.45
N GLU A 200 -18.90 13.94 -12.61
CA GLU A 200 -18.21 13.08 -13.59
C GLU A 200 -16.70 12.96 -13.36
N SER A 201 -16.13 13.65 -12.37
CA SER A 201 -14.69 13.71 -12.14
C SER A 201 -14.30 13.21 -10.75
N VAL A 202 -13.08 12.69 -10.66
CA VAL A 202 -12.47 12.20 -9.43
C VAL A 202 -11.08 12.83 -9.35
N ARG A 203 -10.68 13.31 -8.17
CA ARG A 203 -9.39 13.98 -7.98
C ARG A 203 -8.76 13.59 -6.65
N LEU A 204 -7.47 13.29 -6.69
CA LEU A 204 -6.59 13.25 -5.54
C LEU A 204 -5.77 14.53 -5.49
N THR A 205 -5.69 15.17 -4.32
CA THR A 205 -4.94 16.42 -4.12
C THR A 205 -4.07 16.33 -2.88
N LEU A 206 -2.83 16.83 -2.95
CA LEU A 206 -1.97 16.99 -1.77
C LEU A 206 -2.08 18.44 -1.26
N GLY A 207 -2.42 18.60 0.03
CA GLY A 207 -2.50 19.92 0.67
C GLY A 207 -3.90 20.58 0.60
N ARG A 208 -4.02 21.77 1.17
CA ARG A 208 -5.28 22.49 1.48
C ARG A 208 -6.18 22.85 0.29
N GLU A 209 -5.81 22.51 -0.94
CA GLU A 209 -6.70 22.65 -2.12
C GLU A 209 -7.79 21.55 -2.19
N ALA A 210 -7.83 20.66 -1.19
CA ALA A 210 -8.85 19.65 -0.98
C ALA A 210 -10.27 20.16 -0.66
N ALA A 211 -10.44 21.45 -0.36
CA ALA A 211 -11.78 22.01 -0.25
C ALA A 211 -12.28 22.28 -1.66
N ALA A 212 -12.99 21.30 -2.25
CA ALA A 212 -14.09 21.63 -3.16
C ALA A 212 -14.75 22.88 -2.60
N ARG A 213 -14.84 23.97 -3.38
CA ARG A 213 -15.34 25.28 -2.93
C ARG A 213 -16.60 25.07 -2.09
N VAL A 214 -16.45 24.93 -0.78
CA VAL A 214 -17.57 25.00 0.15
C VAL A 214 -17.97 26.44 -0.06
N ARG A 215 -19.11 26.67 -0.71
CA ARG A 215 -19.66 28.02 -0.77
C ARG A 215 -19.70 28.45 0.69
N PRO A 216 -18.97 29.50 1.08
CA PRO A 216 -18.99 29.96 2.46
C PRO A 216 -20.46 30.10 2.84
N ILE A 217 -20.86 29.39 3.90
CA ILE A 217 -22.18 29.57 4.45
C ILE A 217 -22.19 31.03 4.93
N PRO A 218 -23.03 31.91 4.37
CA PRO A 218 -23.05 33.31 4.80
C PRO A 218 -23.34 33.36 6.30
N GLU A 219 -22.69 34.27 7.01
CA GLU A 219 -23.00 34.52 8.42
C GLU A 219 -24.50 34.73 8.57
N THR A 220 -25.17 33.76 9.18
CA THR A 220 -26.63 33.71 9.30
C THR A 220 -26.96 33.69 10.78
N PRO A 221 -27.69 34.70 11.28
CA PRO A 221 -28.16 34.70 12.66
C PRO A 221 -29.01 33.45 12.91
N LEU A 222 -28.60 32.61 13.85
CA LEU A 222 -29.40 31.46 14.27
C LEU A 222 -30.51 31.90 15.22
N ALA A 223 -31.71 31.37 15.02
CA ALA A 223 -32.79 31.49 15.99
C ALA A 223 -32.51 30.51 17.15
N VAL A 224 -32.12 31.05 18.31
CA VAL A 224 -31.85 30.24 19.52
C VAL A 224 -32.72 30.74 20.68
N PRO A 225 -33.67 29.94 21.20
CA PRO A 225 -34.12 28.64 20.66
C PRO A 225 -34.97 28.82 19.39
N GLY A 226 -34.91 27.86 18.46
CA GLY A 226 -35.68 27.92 17.22
C GLY A 226 -35.11 27.13 16.04
N ARG A 227 -35.73 27.30 14.86
CA ARG A 227 -35.31 26.69 13.60
C ARG A 227 -34.82 27.74 12.62
N THR A 228 -33.71 27.48 11.95
CA THR A 228 -33.12 28.36 10.93
C THR A 228 -32.77 27.56 9.68
N THR A 229 -33.27 27.99 8.52
CA THR A 229 -32.97 27.37 7.23
C THR A 229 -31.75 28.05 6.61
N LEU A 230 -30.72 27.29 6.28
CA LEU A 230 -29.45 27.82 5.79
C LEU A 230 -28.85 26.93 4.70
N ALA A 231 -28.66 27.49 3.50
CA ALA A 231 -28.05 26.80 2.36
C ALA A 231 -28.64 25.40 2.05
N GLY A 232 -29.97 25.24 2.22
CA GLY A 232 -30.68 23.98 2.01
C GLY A 232 -30.73 23.05 3.23
N TRP A 233 -30.13 23.45 4.36
CA TRP A 233 -30.19 22.73 5.64
C TRP A 233 -31.22 23.35 6.58
N LEU A 234 -31.82 22.53 7.44
CA LEU A 234 -32.65 22.98 8.55
C LEU A 234 -31.84 22.78 9.85
N VAL A 235 -31.50 23.88 10.51
CA VAL A 235 -30.79 23.89 11.80
C VAL A 235 -31.81 24.12 12.90
N GLU A 236 -31.84 23.26 13.91
CA GLU A 236 -32.67 23.41 15.12
C GLU A 236 -31.74 23.63 16.32
N ALA A 237 -32.00 24.69 17.08
CA ALA A 237 -31.20 25.07 18.23
C ALA A 237 -32.07 25.19 19.48
N GLU A 238 -31.60 24.63 20.59
CA GLU A 238 -32.25 24.68 21.89
C GLU A 238 -31.29 25.19 22.97
N VAL A 239 -31.83 25.86 23.99
CA VAL A 239 -31.04 26.30 25.16
C VAL A 239 -31.13 25.19 26.20
N LEU A 240 -30.01 24.50 26.45
CA LEU A 240 -29.92 23.53 27.52
C LEU A 240 -29.60 24.24 28.85
N PRO A 241 -30.26 23.88 29.96
CA PRO A 241 -29.93 24.41 31.27
C PRO A 241 -28.50 24.01 31.64
N ALA A 242 -27.76 24.94 32.25
CA ALA A 242 -26.43 24.66 32.76
C ALA A 242 -26.51 23.52 33.79
N GLN A 243 -25.82 22.40 33.51
CA GLN A 243 -25.67 21.32 34.48
C GLN A 243 -24.74 21.82 35.58
N GLY A 244 -25.30 22.03 36.77
CA GLY A 244 -24.55 22.35 37.99
C GLY A 244 -23.92 21.12 38.62
#